data_AF-A0A1L4BT63-F1
#
_entry.id   AF-A0A1L4BT63-F1
#
_cell.length_a   1.000
_cell.length_b   1.000
_cell.length_c   1.000
_cell.angle_alpha   90.00
_cell.angle_beta   90.00
_cell.angle_gamma   90.00
#
_symmetry.space_group_name_H-M   'P 1'
#
loop_
_entity.id
_entity.type
_entity.pdbx_description
1 polymer ?
#
loop_
_entity_poly.entity_id
_entity_poly.type
_entity_poly.pdbx_seq_one_letter_code
_entity_poly.pdbx_strand_id
1 'polypeptide(L)'
;MKKMITRMILFFIILIIFIVSANYYFDNSLDSEDISNCLSIKNKMLKDSNLYSTFKKLPKTSTKINAYKFKLHNTTIYLPEYKIKDIHLGDIPNDKDSVVIIYENNTKILIYRDKNNSIKDIFSSIDISHNKEIISHSGQQMTKKLFGDNLTIIGLNIYGYEHTPKDIKCDKNSFLNDMRLMVAFPLKSVAYGFGDLETVYRKNKDSDFYIKEIHKPEDDTIAYTITKLVNNKKQYINIDYIFPQSEVQKDLVFAFNNKRILASHNRPKWLINLQRTIDLSEGSKN
;
A
#
# COMPACT_ATOMS: atom_id res chain seq x y z
N MET A 1 -6.06 -15.30 -13.56
CA MET A 1 -6.68 -14.38 -14.55
C MET A 1 -8.18 -14.15 -14.39
N LYS A 2 -9.07 -15.18 -14.43
CA LYS A 2 -10.54 -14.97 -14.33
C LYS A 2 -10.98 -14.22 -13.05
N LYS A 3 -10.46 -14.58 -11.86
CA LYS A 3 -10.75 -13.88 -10.59
C LYS A 3 -10.38 -12.39 -10.60
N MET A 4 -9.30 -12.02 -11.30
CA MET A 4 -8.81 -10.63 -11.40
C MET A 4 -9.72 -9.79 -12.30
N ILE A 5 -10.12 -10.34 -13.45
CA ILE A 5 -11.06 -9.70 -14.37
C ILE A 5 -12.41 -9.51 -13.68
N THR A 6 -12.89 -10.49 -12.91
CA THR A 6 -14.12 -10.35 -12.12
C THR A 6 -14.01 -9.27 -11.04
N ARG A 7 -12.88 -9.16 -10.33
CA ARG A 7 -12.63 -8.10 -9.32
C ARG A 7 -12.55 -6.70 -9.94
N MET A 8 -11.85 -6.55 -11.06
CA MET A 8 -11.78 -5.29 -11.81
C MET A 8 -13.15 -4.90 -12.39
N ILE A 9 -13.90 -5.83 -12.98
CA ILE A 9 -15.24 -5.57 -13.51
C ILE A 9 -16.19 -5.16 -12.38
N LEU A 10 -16.15 -5.84 -11.23
CA LEU A 10 -16.94 -5.45 -10.06
C LEU A 10 -16.56 -4.05 -9.58
N PHE A 11 -15.26 -3.72 -9.55
CA PHE A 11 -14.78 -2.36 -9.23
C PHE A 11 -15.32 -1.32 -10.22
N PHE A 12 -15.24 -1.57 -11.53
CA PHE A 12 -15.76 -0.66 -12.55
C PHE A 12 -17.27 -0.49 -12.47
N ILE A 13 -18.03 -1.57 -12.24
CA ILE A 13 -19.49 -1.49 -12.07
C ILE A 13 -19.86 -0.69 -10.81
N ILE A 14 -19.15 -0.93 -9.71
CA ILE A 14 -19.31 -0.17 -8.47
C ILE A 14 -19.00 1.30 -8.71
N LEU A 15 -17.86 1.61 -9.35
CA LEU A 15 -17.42 2.97 -9.65
C LEU A 15 -18.43 3.70 -10.56
N ILE A 16 -18.95 3.06 -11.61
CA ILE A 16 -19.92 3.65 -12.54
C ILE A 16 -21.25 3.95 -11.85
N ILE A 17 -21.78 3.00 -11.05
CA ILE A 17 -23.00 3.25 -10.26
C ILE A 17 -22.76 4.42 -9.31
N PHE A 18 -21.60 4.48 -8.65
CA PHE A 18 -21.26 5.57 -7.74
C PHE A 18 -21.08 6.91 -8.42
N ILE A 19 -20.51 7.00 -9.62
CA ILE A 19 -20.34 8.27 -10.35
C ILE A 19 -21.70 8.86 -10.73
N VAL A 20 -22.65 8.02 -11.14
CA VAL A 20 -24.00 8.45 -11.53
C VAL A 20 -24.79 8.91 -10.30
N SER A 21 -24.72 8.15 -9.20
CA SER A 21 -25.37 8.52 -7.93
C SER A 21 -24.72 9.76 -7.29
N ALA A 22 -23.39 9.82 -7.18
CA ALA A 22 -22.68 10.92 -6.51
C ALA A 22 -22.97 12.31 -7.10
N ASN A 23 -23.16 12.40 -8.42
CA ASN A 23 -23.43 13.67 -9.10
C ASN A 23 -24.89 14.14 -8.95
N TYR A 24 -25.82 13.25 -8.60
CA TYR A 24 -27.25 13.56 -8.47
C TYR A 24 -27.65 13.93 -7.03
N TYR A 25 -26.86 13.56 -6.04
CA TYR A 25 -27.29 13.44 -4.63
C TYR A 25 -27.15 14.67 -3.75
N PHE A 26 -26.53 15.75 -4.22
CA PHE A 26 -26.13 16.80 -3.29
C PHE A 26 -27.08 17.98 -3.12
N ASP A 27 -28.14 18.05 -3.93
CA ASP A 27 -29.23 19.02 -3.77
C ASP A 27 -30.57 18.40 -3.36
N ASN A 28 -30.66 17.07 -3.25
CA ASN A 28 -31.89 16.36 -2.92
C ASN A 28 -31.78 15.51 -1.65
N SER A 29 -32.91 15.32 -0.96
CA SER A 29 -33.00 14.35 0.14
C SER A 29 -32.72 12.95 -0.38
N LEU A 30 -31.73 12.27 0.21
CA LEU A 30 -31.53 10.83 0.03
C LEU A 30 -32.87 10.10 0.06
N ASP A 31 -33.19 9.40 -1.01
CA ASP A 31 -34.44 8.69 -1.18
C ASP A 31 -34.30 7.21 -0.76
N SER A 32 -35.41 6.46 -0.88
CA SER A 32 -35.43 5.03 -0.56
C SER A 32 -34.60 4.17 -1.52
N GLU A 33 -34.43 4.62 -2.76
CA GLU A 33 -33.64 3.91 -3.78
C GLU A 33 -32.16 3.94 -3.43
N ASP A 34 -31.69 5.07 -2.92
CA ASP A 34 -30.31 5.31 -2.50
C ASP A 34 -29.88 4.40 -1.35
N ILE A 35 -30.73 4.30 -0.33
CA ILE A 35 -30.52 3.41 0.81
C ILE A 35 -30.51 1.95 0.34
N SER A 36 -31.43 1.58 -0.56
CA SER A 36 -31.49 0.25 -1.16
C SER A 36 -30.21 -0.10 -1.93
N ASN A 37 -29.70 0.84 -2.73
CA ASN A 37 -28.44 0.69 -3.47
C ASN A 37 -27.24 0.54 -2.53
N CYS A 38 -27.16 1.36 -1.48
CA CYS A 38 -26.14 1.22 -0.44
C CYS A 38 -26.18 -0.17 0.20
N LEU A 39 -27.36 -0.65 0.60
CA LEU A 39 -27.53 -1.98 1.21
C LEU A 39 -27.12 -3.11 0.25
N SER A 40 -27.46 -2.99 -1.03
CA SER A 40 -27.03 -3.94 -2.07
C SER A 40 -25.51 -4.03 -2.17
N ILE A 41 -24.83 -2.87 -2.20
CA ILE A 41 -23.37 -2.80 -2.27
C ILE A 41 -22.73 -3.34 -0.99
N LYS A 42 -23.23 -2.94 0.18
CA LYS A 42 -22.81 -3.47 1.49
C LYS A 42 -22.93 -5.00 1.51
N ASN A 43 -24.06 -5.55 1.10
CA ASN A 43 -24.30 -7.00 1.08
C ASN A 43 -23.35 -7.74 0.14
N LYS A 44 -22.95 -7.13 -0.98
CA LYS A 44 -21.90 -7.67 -1.85
C LYS A 44 -20.53 -7.66 -1.14
N MET A 45 -20.17 -6.53 -0.53
CA MET A 45 -18.91 -6.37 0.19
C MET A 45 -18.78 -7.31 1.41
N LEU A 46 -19.87 -7.54 2.14
CA LEU A 46 -19.91 -8.46 3.29
C LEU A 46 -19.55 -9.91 2.92
N LYS A 47 -19.66 -10.30 1.63
CA LYS A 47 -19.30 -11.63 1.13
C LYS A 47 -17.84 -11.76 0.70
N ASP A 48 -17.09 -10.66 0.59
CA ASP A 48 -15.67 -10.70 0.23
C ASP A 48 -14.79 -10.65 1.49
N SER A 49 -14.22 -11.79 1.87
CA SER A 49 -13.36 -11.94 3.04
C SER A 49 -12.13 -11.03 3.02
N ASN A 50 -11.64 -10.62 1.85
CA ASN A 50 -10.46 -9.78 1.73
C ASN A 50 -10.71 -8.35 2.24
N LEU A 51 -11.96 -7.90 2.22
CA LEU A 51 -12.34 -6.56 2.67
C LEU A 51 -12.36 -6.44 4.20
N TYR A 52 -12.40 -7.57 4.91
CA TYR A 52 -12.35 -7.65 6.37
C TYR A 52 -10.94 -7.52 6.94
N SER A 53 -9.91 -7.50 6.10
CA SER A 53 -8.55 -7.27 6.59
C SER A 53 -8.45 -5.87 7.19
N THR A 54 -8.00 -5.81 8.45
CA THR A 54 -7.76 -4.59 9.21
C THR A 54 -6.37 -4.61 9.83
N PHE A 55 -5.91 -3.47 10.32
CA PHE A 55 -4.64 -3.40 11.03
C PHE A 55 -4.62 -4.32 12.26
N LYS A 56 -3.66 -5.24 12.28
CA LYS A 56 -3.24 -5.98 13.47
C LYS A 56 -2.05 -5.28 14.12
N LYS A 57 -1.84 -5.58 15.40
CA LYS A 57 -0.66 -5.13 16.13
C LYS A 57 0.59 -5.75 15.52
N LEU A 58 1.63 -4.95 15.32
CA LEU A 58 2.93 -5.44 14.87
C LEU A 58 3.45 -6.57 15.80
N PRO A 59 3.84 -7.74 15.26
CA PRO A 59 4.39 -8.83 16.05
C PRO A 59 5.69 -8.40 16.73
N LYS A 60 6.01 -9.04 17.86
CA LYS A 60 7.36 -8.94 18.40
C LYS A 60 8.28 -9.79 17.54
N THR A 61 9.46 -9.28 17.25
CA THR A 61 10.53 -10.06 16.62
C THR A 61 10.91 -11.21 17.56
N SER A 62 10.81 -12.44 17.06
CA SER A 62 10.97 -13.68 17.83
C SER A 62 12.44 -14.02 18.13
N THR A 63 13.38 -13.51 17.32
CA THR A 63 14.78 -13.95 17.32
C THR A 63 15.78 -12.82 17.56
N LYS A 64 16.97 -13.19 18.06
CA LYS A 64 18.17 -12.35 17.93
C LYS A 64 18.55 -12.34 16.46
N ILE A 65 18.21 -11.26 15.78
CA ILE A 65 18.46 -11.12 14.35
C ILE A 65 19.89 -10.64 14.11
N ASN A 66 20.63 -11.39 13.29
CA ASN A 66 21.84 -10.90 12.63
C ASN A 66 21.41 -10.25 11.31
N ALA A 67 21.57 -8.94 11.22
CA ALA A 67 21.20 -8.18 10.03
C ALA A 67 22.18 -7.04 9.80
N TYR A 68 22.42 -6.77 8.52
CA TYR A 68 23.07 -5.54 8.11
C TYR A 68 22.10 -4.38 8.23
N LYS A 69 22.61 -3.25 8.74
CA LYS A 69 21.89 -1.97 8.75
C LYS A 69 22.20 -1.20 7.47
N PHE A 70 21.16 -0.85 6.74
CA PHE A 70 21.19 0.06 5.61
C PHE A 70 20.39 1.32 5.98
N LYS A 71 20.90 2.50 5.65
CA LYS A 71 20.18 3.76 5.90
C LYS A 71 19.84 4.42 4.57
N LEU A 72 18.59 4.82 4.44
CA LEU A 72 18.06 5.59 3.32
C LEU A 72 17.16 6.69 3.89
N HIS A 73 17.49 7.97 3.67
CA HIS A 73 16.75 9.13 4.21
C HIS A 73 16.34 9.02 5.69
N ASN A 74 17.31 8.83 6.58
CA ASN A 74 17.06 8.64 8.02
C ASN A 74 16.17 7.42 8.38
N THR A 75 15.83 6.57 7.42
CA THR A 75 15.14 5.31 7.64
C THR A 75 16.15 4.18 7.70
N THR A 76 16.10 3.41 8.80
CA THR A 76 16.93 2.23 8.96
C THR A 76 16.20 1.02 8.39
N ILE A 77 16.80 0.42 7.37
CA ILE A 77 16.37 -0.79 6.67
C ILE A 77 17.28 -1.92 7.12
N TYR A 78 16.71 -3.07 7.45
CA TYR A 78 17.45 -4.25 7.85
C TYR A 78 17.53 -5.23 6.69
N LEU A 79 18.74 -5.70 6.39
CA LEU A 79 19.02 -6.65 5.32
C LEU A 79 19.58 -7.94 5.94
N PRO A 80 19.15 -9.12 5.48
CA PRO A 80 19.66 -10.38 6.00
C PRO A 80 21.15 -10.54 5.65
N GLU A 81 21.88 -11.26 6.50
CA GLU A 81 23.31 -11.55 6.34
C GLU A 81 23.55 -12.77 5.44
N TYR A 82 22.98 -12.72 4.24
CA TYR A 82 23.11 -13.80 3.26
C TYR A 82 24.14 -13.48 2.20
N LYS A 83 24.56 -14.55 1.50
CA LYS A 83 25.39 -14.41 0.31
C LYS A 83 24.54 -13.78 -0.80
N ILE A 84 25.05 -12.68 -1.33
CA ILE A 84 24.39 -11.89 -2.37
C ILE A 84 24.76 -12.46 -3.72
N LYS A 85 23.75 -12.62 -4.57
CA LYS A 85 23.90 -13.00 -5.97
C LYS A 85 24.09 -11.76 -6.83
N ASP A 86 23.24 -10.75 -6.65
CA ASP A 86 23.28 -9.53 -7.47
C ASP A 86 22.69 -8.30 -6.74
N ILE A 87 23.08 -7.11 -7.19
CA ILE A 87 22.55 -5.82 -6.74
C ILE A 87 22.33 -4.92 -7.95
N HIS A 88 21.08 -4.52 -8.18
CA HIS A 88 20.72 -3.58 -9.23
C HIS A 88 20.36 -2.22 -8.64
N LEU A 89 20.85 -1.18 -9.31
CA LEU A 89 20.49 0.21 -9.04
C LEU A 89 19.66 0.73 -10.22
N GLY A 90 18.47 1.26 -9.93
CA GLY A 90 17.69 2.03 -10.90
C GLY A 90 17.02 1.23 -12.02
N ASP A 91 16.18 0.25 -11.67
CA ASP A 91 15.40 -0.53 -12.66
C ASP A 91 13.89 -0.22 -12.65
N ILE A 92 13.46 0.81 -11.90
CA ILE A 92 12.07 1.27 -11.89
C ILE A 92 11.93 2.56 -12.72
N PRO A 93 11.03 2.60 -13.72
CA PRO A 93 10.74 3.82 -14.47
C PRO A 93 10.43 4.99 -13.54
N ASN A 94 11.18 6.08 -13.68
CA ASN A 94 11.09 7.32 -12.88
C ASN A 94 11.62 7.26 -11.42
N ASP A 95 12.21 6.14 -10.96
CA ASP A 95 12.93 6.10 -9.68
C ASP A 95 14.39 5.64 -9.85
N LYS A 96 15.27 6.64 -10.03
CA LYS A 96 16.71 6.46 -10.21
C LYS A 96 17.44 5.95 -8.96
N ASP A 97 16.79 6.01 -7.79
CA ASP A 97 17.40 5.63 -6.51
C ASP A 97 16.79 4.31 -5.97
N SER A 98 16.07 3.56 -6.83
CA SER A 98 15.57 2.23 -6.50
C SER A 98 16.72 1.21 -6.42
N VAL A 99 16.63 0.28 -5.47
CA VAL A 99 17.64 -0.74 -5.21
C VAL A 99 16.96 -2.10 -5.18
N VAL A 100 17.45 -3.05 -5.99
CA VAL A 100 17.07 -4.46 -5.92
C VAL A 100 18.27 -5.26 -5.44
N ILE A 101 18.09 -6.04 -4.38
CA ILE A 101 19.10 -6.95 -3.85
C ILE A 101 18.59 -8.37 -4.01
N ILE A 102 19.37 -9.21 -4.69
CA ILE A 102 19.05 -10.62 -4.95
C ILE A 102 20.07 -11.48 -4.21
N TYR A 103 19.58 -12.42 -3.41
CA TYR A 103 20.40 -13.34 -2.64
C TYR A 103 20.45 -14.73 -3.30
N GLU A 104 21.47 -15.53 -2.95
CA GLU A 104 21.65 -16.88 -3.53
C GLU A 104 20.53 -17.85 -3.15
N ASN A 105 19.89 -17.67 -1.99
CA ASN A 105 18.76 -18.46 -1.53
C ASN A 105 17.42 -18.01 -2.15
N ASN A 106 17.44 -17.24 -3.24
CA ASN A 106 16.27 -16.64 -3.89
C ASN A 106 15.48 -15.63 -3.06
N THR A 107 16.01 -15.18 -1.91
CA THR A 107 15.49 -14.00 -1.23
C THR A 107 15.71 -12.78 -2.12
N LYS A 108 14.72 -11.89 -2.19
CA LYS A 108 14.80 -10.61 -2.92
C LYS A 108 14.33 -9.48 -2.04
N ILE A 109 15.02 -8.35 -2.12
CA ILE A 109 14.62 -7.12 -1.44
C ILE A 109 14.63 -5.99 -2.47
N LEU A 110 13.47 -5.37 -2.66
CA LEU A 110 13.31 -4.19 -3.49
C LEU A 110 13.02 -2.97 -2.61
N ILE A 111 13.83 -1.94 -2.73
CA ILE A 111 13.68 -0.66 -2.02
C ILE A 111 13.45 0.41 -3.07
N TYR A 112 12.37 1.17 -2.95
CA TYR A 112 12.06 2.24 -3.89
C TYR A 112 11.28 3.35 -3.19
N ARG A 113 11.23 4.49 -3.87
CA ARG A 113 10.48 5.65 -3.42
C ARG A 113 9.47 6.00 -4.48
N ASP A 114 8.36 6.54 -3.99
CA ASP A 114 7.38 7.12 -4.87
C ASP A 114 6.77 8.36 -4.22
N LYS A 115 6.24 9.23 -5.08
CA LYS A 115 5.60 10.47 -4.68
C LYS A 115 4.26 10.15 -4.04
N ASN A 116 4.01 10.77 -2.90
CA ASN A 116 2.70 10.71 -2.25
C ASN A 116 1.78 11.79 -2.86
N ASN A 117 1.48 11.66 -4.15
CA ASN A 117 0.71 12.66 -4.88
C ASN A 117 -0.74 12.73 -4.37
N SER A 118 -1.29 13.95 -4.33
CA SER A 118 -2.71 14.13 -4.06
C SER A 118 -3.53 13.63 -5.24
N ILE A 119 -4.54 12.81 -4.96
CA ILE A 119 -5.54 12.37 -5.92
C ILE A 119 -6.55 13.50 -6.05
N LYS A 120 -6.59 14.11 -7.24
CA LYS A 120 -7.51 15.20 -7.54
C LYS A 120 -8.92 14.70 -7.81
N ASP A 121 -9.04 13.54 -8.45
CA ASP A 121 -10.31 12.91 -8.81
C ASP A 121 -10.17 11.39 -8.67
N ILE A 122 -10.77 10.80 -7.65
CA ILE A 122 -10.78 9.33 -7.45
C ILE A 122 -11.68 8.59 -8.43
N PHE A 123 -12.52 9.31 -9.16
CA PHE A 123 -13.42 8.80 -10.17
C PHE A 123 -12.87 9.03 -11.58
N SER A 124 -11.62 9.47 -11.68
CA SER A 124 -10.95 9.63 -12.96
C SER A 124 -10.92 8.31 -13.72
N SER A 125 -11.00 8.40 -15.05
CA SER A 125 -10.88 7.26 -15.94
C SER A 125 -9.59 7.37 -16.74
N ILE A 126 -9.10 6.25 -17.25
CA ILE A 126 -7.95 6.24 -18.16
C ILE A 126 -8.48 6.06 -19.58
N ASP A 127 -8.18 7.02 -20.44
CA ASP A 127 -8.32 6.83 -21.87
C ASP A 127 -7.20 5.89 -22.34
N ILE A 128 -7.55 4.62 -22.52
CA ILE A 128 -6.62 3.55 -22.92
C ILE A 128 -5.96 3.87 -24.26
N SER A 129 -6.65 4.59 -25.15
CA SER A 129 -6.12 4.91 -26.49
C SER A 129 -5.01 5.96 -26.47
N HIS A 130 -5.00 6.84 -25.47
CA HIS A 130 -4.01 7.91 -25.32
C HIS A 130 -3.16 7.80 -24.05
N ASN A 131 -3.36 6.75 -23.25
CA ASN A 131 -2.77 6.55 -21.92
C ASN A 131 -2.85 7.82 -21.05
N LYS A 132 -4.00 8.50 -21.10
CA LYS A 132 -4.20 9.79 -20.44
C LYS A 132 -5.32 9.67 -19.42
N GLU A 133 -5.06 10.19 -18.22
CA GLU A 133 -6.09 10.33 -17.19
C GLU A 133 -7.10 11.42 -17.61
N ILE A 134 -8.38 11.04 -17.64
CA ILE A 134 -9.50 11.95 -17.83
C ILE A 134 -10.01 12.33 -16.44
N ILE A 135 -9.78 13.58 -16.08
CA ILE A 135 -10.21 14.17 -14.82
C ILE A 135 -11.45 15.02 -15.08
N SER A 136 -12.48 14.86 -14.26
CA SER A 136 -13.74 15.59 -14.38
C SER A 136 -13.88 16.66 -13.29
N HIS A 137 -14.53 17.79 -13.60
CA HIS A 137 -14.78 18.82 -12.58
C HIS A 137 -15.65 18.29 -11.44
N SER A 138 -16.66 17.50 -11.78
CA SER A 138 -17.58 16.89 -10.83
C SER A 138 -16.90 15.84 -9.95
N GLY A 139 -16.06 14.98 -10.53
CA GLY A 139 -15.24 14.01 -9.79
C GLY A 139 -14.24 14.69 -8.84
N GLN A 140 -13.63 15.81 -9.24
CA GLN A 140 -12.80 16.62 -8.35
C GLN A 140 -13.58 17.18 -7.16
N GLN A 141 -14.74 17.79 -7.40
CA GLN A 141 -15.60 18.32 -6.34
C GLN A 141 -16.03 17.22 -5.38
N MET A 142 -16.41 16.05 -5.92
CA MET A 142 -16.82 14.91 -5.11
C MET A 142 -15.67 14.35 -4.28
N THR A 143 -14.48 14.23 -4.87
CA THR A 143 -13.27 13.84 -4.16
C THR A 143 -12.98 14.78 -2.99
N LYS A 144 -13.01 16.09 -3.24
CA LYS A 144 -12.84 17.12 -2.20
C LYS A 144 -13.90 17.03 -1.10
N LYS A 145 -15.16 16.77 -1.46
CA LYS A 145 -16.25 16.63 -0.50
C LYS A 145 -16.11 15.39 0.37
N LEU A 146 -15.74 14.26 -0.23
CA LEU A 146 -15.55 13.01 0.47
C LEU A 146 -14.25 13.00 1.29
N PHE A 147 -13.15 13.58 0.83
CA PHE A 147 -11.85 13.36 1.46
C PHE A 147 -11.03 14.62 1.73
N GLY A 148 -11.52 15.80 1.32
CA GLY A 148 -10.77 17.06 1.38
C GLY A 148 -9.77 17.21 0.23
N ASP A 149 -8.93 18.25 0.31
CA ASP A 149 -8.01 18.66 -0.77
C ASP A 149 -6.73 17.80 -0.90
N ASN A 150 -6.48 16.91 0.07
CA ASN A 150 -5.21 16.19 0.21
C ASN A 150 -5.38 14.67 0.33
N LEU A 151 -6.32 14.10 -0.43
CA LEU A 151 -6.45 12.65 -0.50
C LEU A 151 -5.23 12.06 -1.18
N THR A 152 -4.65 11.01 -0.62
CA THR A 152 -3.54 10.26 -1.25
C THR A 152 -3.90 8.79 -1.30
N ILE A 153 -3.27 8.03 -2.21
CA ILE A 153 -3.48 6.57 -2.30
C ILE A 153 -3.14 5.90 -0.95
N ILE A 154 -2.06 6.34 -0.30
CA ILE A 154 -1.67 5.82 1.02
C ILE A 154 -2.71 6.18 2.08
N GLY A 155 -3.19 7.42 2.10
CA GLY A 155 -4.25 7.84 3.02
C GLY A 155 -5.52 7.02 2.85
N LEU A 156 -5.91 6.74 1.60
CA LEU A 156 -7.09 5.94 1.29
C LEU A 156 -6.91 4.47 1.66
N ASN A 157 -5.72 3.90 1.45
CA ASN A 157 -5.39 2.55 1.91
C ASN A 157 -5.43 2.43 3.44
N ILE A 158 -4.82 3.38 4.16
CA ILE A 158 -4.84 3.41 5.63
C ILE A 158 -6.28 3.48 6.12
N TYR A 159 -7.07 4.42 5.58
CA TYR A 159 -8.48 4.56 5.91
C TYR A 159 -9.26 3.26 5.64
N GLY A 160 -9.00 2.60 4.51
CA GLY A 160 -9.52 1.27 4.23
C GLY A 160 -9.23 0.29 5.37
N TYR A 161 -7.97 0.07 5.73
CA TYR A 161 -7.55 -0.92 6.74
C TYR A 161 -7.95 -0.57 8.18
N GLU A 162 -8.46 0.63 8.44
CA GLU A 162 -9.09 1.01 9.72
C GLU A 162 -10.52 0.50 9.85
N HIS A 163 -11.13 0.07 8.75
CA HIS A 163 -12.55 -0.25 8.67
C HIS A 163 -12.83 -1.61 8.03
N THR A 164 -14.05 -2.10 8.23
CA THR A 164 -14.60 -3.30 7.60
C THR A 164 -15.95 -2.99 6.95
N PRO A 165 -16.45 -3.83 6.02
CA PRO A 165 -17.78 -3.64 5.45
C PRO A 165 -18.93 -3.59 6.47
N LYS A 166 -18.71 -4.06 7.71
CA LYS A 166 -19.69 -3.96 8.80
C LYS A 166 -19.89 -2.51 9.30
N ASP A 167 -18.92 -1.63 9.05
CA ASP A 167 -18.97 -0.23 9.50
C ASP A 167 -19.89 0.64 8.62
N ILE A 168 -20.27 0.14 7.44
CA ILE A 168 -21.24 0.79 6.55
C ILE A 168 -22.63 0.69 7.18
N LYS A 169 -23.32 1.81 7.42
CA LYS A 169 -24.66 1.79 8.05
C LYS A 169 -25.81 1.84 7.04
N CYS A 170 -25.62 2.51 5.91
CA CYS A 170 -26.64 2.77 4.90
C CYS A 170 -27.84 3.55 5.44
N ASP A 171 -27.57 4.65 6.14
CA ASP A 171 -28.59 5.61 6.55
C ASP A 171 -28.22 7.03 6.07
N LYS A 172 -29.21 7.93 6.11
CA LYS A 172 -29.04 9.31 5.62
C LYS A 172 -27.94 10.08 6.35
N ASN A 173 -27.75 9.81 7.64
CA ASN A 173 -26.77 10.52 8.47
C ASN A 173 -25.35 9.97 8.26
N SER A 174 -25.21 8.71 7.85
CA SER A 174 -23.94 8.04 7.60
C SER A 174 -23.50 8.09 6.13
N PHE A 175 -24.37 8.52 5.21
CA PHE A 175 -24.15 8.38 3.76
C PHE A 175 -22.77 8.84 3.29
N LEU A 176 -22.32 10.04 3.69
CA LEU A 176 -21.00 10.55 3.32
C LEU A 176 -19.86 9.66 3.84
N ASN A 177 -19.97 9.15 5.06
CA ASN A 177 -18.98 8.24 5.63
C ASN A 177 -19.02 6.87 4.94
N ASP A 178 -20.22 6.35 4.67
CA ASP A 178 -20.41 5.07 3.97
C ASP A 178 -19.83 5.12 2.55
N MET A 179 -20.01 6.24 1.83
CA MET A 179 -19.39 6.45 0.52
C MET A 179 -17.87 6.43 0.59
N ARG A 180 -17.27 7.09 1.60
CA ARG A 180 -15.81 7.06 1.79
C ARG A 180 -15.31 5.62 1.96
N LEU A 181 -16.00 4.83 2.79
CA LEU A 181 -15.68 3.42 3.03
C LEU A 181 -15.81 2.60 1.74
N MET A 182 -16.88 2.81 0.98
CA MET A 182 -17.14 2.11 -0.27
C MET A 182 -16.09 2.39 -1.36
N VAL A 183 -15.53 3.61 -1.38
CA VAL A 183 -14.39 3.98 -2.24
C VAL A 183 -13.07 3.36 -1.74
N ALA A 184 -12.87 3.31 -0.42
CA ALA A 184 -11.62 2.82 0.17
C ALA A 184 -11.45 1.29 0.07
N PHE A 185 -12.54 0.53 0.19
CA PHE A 185 -12.47 -0.93 0.19
C PHE A 185 -11.92 -1.56 -1.08
N PRO A 186 -12.27 -1.12 -2.29
CA PRO A 186 -11.66 -1.65 -3.50
C PRO A 186 -10.14 -1.44 -3.56
N LEU A 187 -9.61 -0.37 -2.98
CA LEU A 187 -8.15 -0.17 -2.96
C LEU A 187 -7.42 -1.16 -2.08
N LYS A 188 -8.08 -1.73 -1.06
CA LYS A 188 -7.55 -2.92 -0.39
C LYS A 188 -7.28 -4.01 -1.44
N SER A 189 -8.28 -4.30 -2.28
CA SER A 189 -8.22 -5.37 -3.29
C SER A 189 -7.22 -5.16 -4.42
N VAL A 190 -6.97 -3.90 -4.82
CA VAL A 190 -6.06 -3.53 -5.92
C VAL A 190 -4.61 -3.39 -5.44
N ALA A 191 -4.38 -3.05 -4.16
CA ALA A 191 -3.05 -3.01 -3.55
C ALA A 191 -2.43 -4.40 -3.34
N TYR A 192 -3.16 -5.47 -3.69
CA TYR A 192 -2.71 -6.85 -3.73
C TYR A 192 -2.20 -7.15 -5.14
N GLY A 193 -0.90 -6.97 -5.37
CA GLY A 193 -0.25 -7.69 -6.47
C GLY A 193 -0.50 -9.20 -6.32
N PHE A 194 -0.34 -9.96 -7.41
CA PHE A 194 -0.59 -11.42 -7.49
C PHE A 194 -0.26 -12.17 -6.17
N GLY A 195 -1.27 -12.46 -5.35
CA GLY A 195 -1.15 -13.09 -4.03
C GLY A 195 -2.37 -12.83 -3.14
N ASP A 196 -2.50 -13.61 -2.06
CA ASP A 196 -3.54 -13.45 -1.06
C ASP A 196 -2.98 -12.63 0.12
N LEU A 197 -3.61 -11.48 0.41
CA LEU A 197 -3.23 -10.70 1.60
C LEU A 197 -3.64 -11.47 2.85
N GLU A 198 -2.64 -11.82 3.65
CA GLU A 198 -2.89 -12.49 4.92
C GLU A 198 -3.17 -11.48 6.04
N THR A 199 -2.31 -10.47 6.18
CA THR A 199 -2.39 -9.52 7.30
C THR A 199 -1.79 -8.16 6.94
N VAL A 200 -2.32 -7.09 7.55
CA VAL A 200 -1.65 -5.79 7.61
C VAL A 200 -1.33 -5.44 9.06
N TYR A 201 -0.08 -5.07 9.32
CA TYR A 201 0.40 -4.70 10.64
C TYR A 201 0.63 -3.20 10.75
N ARG A 202 0.30 -2.63 11.91
CA ARG A 202 0.63 -1.24 12.25
C ARG A 202 1.19 -1.16 13.66
N LYS A 203 2.12 -0.24 13.88
CA LYS A 203 2.71 -0.03 15.20
C LYS A 203 1.72 0.63 16.18
N ASN A 204 1.05 1.68 15.73
CA ASN A 204 -0.01 2.41 16.45
C ASN A 204 -0.90 3.18 15.45
N LYS A 205 -2.01 3.76 15.91
CA LYS A 205 -2.98 4.48 15.07
C LYS A 205 -2.43 5.75 14.42
N ASP A 206 -1.37 6.33 14.96
CA ASP A 206 -0.77 7.57 14.43
C ASP A 206 0.47 7.31 13.57
N SER A 207 0.81 6.04 13.36
CA SER A 207 2.00 5.64 12.60
C SER A 207 1.75 5.83 11.11
N ASP A 208 2.56 6.65 10.45
CA ASP A 208 2.64 6.77 8.99
C ASP A 208 3.37 5.57 8.34
N PHE A 209 3.26 4.40 8.96
CA PHE A 209 3.96 3.17 8.60
C PHE A 209 3.05 1.97 8.83
N TYR A 210 3.08 1.04 7.88
CA TYR A 210 2.45 -0.27 8.00
C TYR A 210 3.24 -1.33 7.21
N ILE A 211 2.99 -2.60 7.54
CA ILE A 211 3.54 -3.76 6.84
C ILE A 211 2.38 -4.59 6.30
N LYS A 212 2.40 -4.93 5.01
CA LYS A 212 1.52 -5.93 4.41
C LYS A 212 2.25 -7.26 4.35
N GLU A 213 1.58 -8.34 4.70
CA GLU A 213 2.02 -9.72 4.53
C GLU A 213 1.14 -10.38 3.47
N ILE A 214 1.78 -10.87 2.41
CA ILE A 214 1.13 -11.46 1.24
C ILE A 214 1.73 -12.85 1.05
N HIS A 215 0.87 -13.85 1.03
CA HIS A 215 1.28 -15.21 0.72
C HIS A 215 1.07 -15.49 -0.76
N LYS A 216 2.11 -16.02 -1.40
CA LYS A 216 2.10 -16.46 -2.79
C LYS A 216 2.28 -17.98 -2.84
N PRO A 217 1.17 -18.75 -2.73
CA PRO A 217 1.25 -20.20 -2.71
C PRO A 217 1.76 -20.80 -4.02
N GLU A 218 1.57 -20.12 -5.15
CA GLU A 218 2.04 -20.58 -6.47
C GLU A 218 3.57 -20.61 -6.58
N ASP A 219 4.26 -19.72 -5.86
CA ASP A 219 5.72 -19.56 -5.92
C ASP A 219 6.43 -20.13 -4.67
N ASP A 220 5.70 -20.71 -3.71
CA ASP A 220 6.21 -21.08 -2.38
C ASP A 220 6.97 -19.94 -1.69
N THR A 221 6.44 -18.72 -1.82
CA THR A 221 7.04 -17.51 -1.23
C THR A 221 6.08 -16.76 -0.32
N ILE A 222 6.69 -16.05 0.63
CA ILE A 222 6.03 -15.04 1.43
C ILE A 222 6.63 -13.68 1.10
N ALA A 223 5.76 -12.71 0.85
CA ALA A 223 6.13 -11.35 0.54
C ALA A 223 5.66 -10.39 1.62
N TYR A 224 6.52 -9.44 1.98
CA TYR A 224 6.19 -8.36 2.88
C TYR A 224 6.45 -7.02 2.21
N THR A 225 5.46 -6.13 2.23
CA THR A 225 5.64 -4.73 1.80
C THR A 225 5.61 -3.84 3.02
N ILE A 226 6.72 -3.18 3.30
CA ILE A 226 6.79 -2.10 4.27
C ILE A 226 6.53 -0.79 3.53
N THR A 227 5.56 -0.01 3.98
CA THR A 227 5.32 1.35 3.48
C THR A 227 5.54 2.35 4.61
N LYS A 228 6.32 3.41 4.36
CA LYS A 228 6.55 4.50 5.32
C LYS A 228 6.55 5.86 4.63
N LEU A 229 5.74 6.80 5.12
CA LEU A 229 5.83 8.20 4.68
C LEU A 229 7.15 8.85 5.16
N VAL A 230 7.77 9.61 4.28
CA VAL A 230 9.01 10.36 4.51
C VAL A 230 8.89 11.79 3.94
N ASN A 231 9.90 12.64 4.19
CA ASN A 231 9.99 14.00 3.64
C ASN A 231 8.71 14.82 3.85
N ASN A 232 8.29 14.96 5.11
CA ASN A 232 7.05 15.65 5.49
C ASN A 232 5.80 15.13 4.76
N LYS A 233 5.70 13.81 4.59
CA LYS A 233 4.57 13.10 3.94
C LYS A 233 4.41 13.39 2.44
N LYS A 234 5.39 14.00 1.79
CA LYS A 234 5.40 14.23 0.33
C LYS A 234 5.81 12.99 -0.46
N GLN A 235 6.48 12.04 0.17
CA GLN A 235 6.96 10.81 -0.44
C GLN A 235 6.75 9.64 0.51
N TYR A 236 6.86 8.44 -0.03
CA TYR A 236 6.95 7.23 0.75
C TYR A 236 8.11 6.37 0.27
N ILE A 237 8.66 5.60 1.20
CA ILE A 237 9.58 4.51 0.92
C ILE A 237 8.76 3.23 1.00
N ASN A 238 8.88 2.40 -0.02
CA ASN A 238 8.44 1.02 0.00
C ASN A 238 9.65 0.09 0.07
N ILE A 239 9.50 -0.98 0.86
CA ILE A 239 10.49 -2.04 0.97
C ILE A 239 9.75 -3.36 0.83
N ASP A 240 9.93 -3.99 -0.31
CA ASP A 240 9.34 -5.29 -0.64
C ASP A 240 10.37 -6.37 -0.36
N TYR A 241 10.11 -7.17 0.67
CA TYR A 241 10.86 -8.39 0.98
C TYR A 241 10.13 -9.58 0.37
N ILE A 242 10.84 -10.44 -0.34
CA ILE A 242 10.32 -11.71 -0.86
C ILE A 242 11.24 -12.81 -0.36
N PHE A 243 10.68 -13.73 0.41
CA PHE A 243 11.39 -14.86 0.98
C PHE A 243 10.78 -16.18 0.50
N PRO A 244 11.58 -17.24 0.32
CA PRO A 244 11.06 -18.60 0.31
C PRO A 244 10.27 -18.90 1.60
N GLN A 245 9.24 -19.74 1.56
CA GLN A 245 8.44 -20.07 2.76
C GLN A 245 9.28 -20.71 3.90
N SER A 246 10.31 -21.47 3.52
CA SER A 246 11.27 -22.12 4.40
C SER A 246 12.25 -21.17 5.09
N GLU A 247 12.20 -19.88 4.78
CA GLU A 247 13.14 -18.89 5.29
C GLU A 247 12.94 -18.61 6.79
N VAL A 248 14.00 -18.80 7.57
CA VAL A 248 14.03 -18.63 9.02
C VAL A 248 14.07 -17.15 9.41
N GLN A 249 14.65 -16.28 8.58
CA GLN A 249 14.76 -14.85 8.87
C GLN A 249 13.59 -14.01 8.35
N LYS A 250 12.48 -14.61 7.92
CA LYS A 250 11.32 -13.86 7.38
C LYS A 250 10.75 -12.81 8.36
N ASP A 251 10.89 -13.05 9.68
CA ASP A 251 10.50 -12.12 10.75
C ASP A 251 11.34 -10.82 10.79
N LEU A 252 12.43 -10.72 10.01
CA LEU A 252 13.27 -9.53 9.87
C LEU A 252 12.48 -8.28 9.52
N VAL A 253 11.40 -8.44 8.78
CA VAL A 253 10.51 -7.35 8.36
C VAL A 253 9.86 -6.64 9.54
N PHE A 254 9.53 -7.37 10.61
CA PHE A 254 8.94 -6.81 11.83
C PHE A 254 9.96 -6.07 12.69
N ALA A 255 11.24 -6.23 12.38
CA ALA A 255 12.36 -5.57 13.03
C ALA A 255 12.55 -4.11 12.54
N PHE A 256 11.82 -3.70 11.50
CA PHE A 256 11.90 -2.35 10.94
C PHE A 256 11.72 -1.24 11.98
N ASN A 257 12.65 -0.29 12.00
CA ASN A 257 12.71 0.83 12.94
C ASN A 257 12.76 0.43 14.43
N ASN A 258 13.05 -0.84 14.75
CA ASN A 258 13.34 -1.28 16.11
C ASN A 258 14.80 -0.92 16.45
N LYS A 259 14.99 0.07 17.32
CA LYS A 259 16.32 0.55 17.74
C LYS A 259 17.11 -0.49 18.56
N ARG A 260 16.45 -1.54 19.07
CA ARG A 260 17.07 -2.54 19.97
C ARG A 260 17.78 -3.67 19.23
N ILE A 261 17.77 -3.68 17.91
CA ILE A 261 18.46 -4.70 17.13
C ILE A 261 19.95 -4.37 17.10
N LEU A 262 20.74 -5.30 17.63
CA LEU A 262 22.18 -5.30 17.51
C LEU A 262 22.51 -5.43 16.02
N ALA A 263 23.14 -4.41 15.44
CA ALA A 263 23.68 -4.55 14.09
C ALA A 263 24.87 -5.51 14.16
N SER A 264 25.10 -6.30 13.10
CA SER A 264 26.45 -6.83 12.92
C SER A 264 27.45 -5.68 12.87
N HIS A 265 28.57 -5.86 13.57
CA HIS A 265 29.60 -4.85 13.71
C HIS A 265 30.37 -4.65 12.40
N ASN A 266 30.33 -5.64 11.50
CA ASN A 266 31.09 -5.64 10.25
C ASN A 266 30.16 -5.49 9.04
N ARG A 267 29.83 -4.24 8.67
CA ARG A 267 29.12 -3.97 7.42
C ARG A 267 30.02 -4.32 6.23
N PRO A 268 29.53 -5.07 5.23
CA PRO A 268 30.34 -5.43 4.07
C PRO A 268 30.62 -4.20 3.19
N LYS A 269 31.79 -4.19 2.53
CA LYS A 269 32.24 -3.05 1.70
C LYS A 269 31.22 -2.63 0.63
N TRP A 270 30.56 -3.59 -0.01
CA TRP A 270 29.54 -3.30 -1.03
C TRP A 270 28.40 -2.45 -0.46
N LEU A 271 27.98 -2.70 0.79
CA LEU A 271 26.87 -1.99 1.42
C LEU A 271 27.27 -0.57 1.82
N ILE A 272 28.54 -0.39 2.20
CA ILE A 272 29.12 0.92 2.46
C ILE A 272 29.16 1.73 1.16
N ASN A 273 29.62 1.11 0.07
CA ASN A 273 29.70 1.77 -1.24
C ASN A 273 28.31 2.10 -1.79
N LEU A 274 27.36 1.16 -1.72
CA LEU A 274 25.96 1.37 -2.10
C LEU A 274 25.37 2.58 -1.39
N GLN A 275 25.54 2.66 -0.07
CA GLN A 275 25.05 3.80 0.70
C GLN A 275 25.69 5.12 0.24
N ARG A 276 27.02 5.13 0.05
CA ARG A 276 27.72 6.34 -0.45
C ARG A 276 27.23 6.76 -1.83
N THR A 277 27.00 5.82 -2.74
CA THR A 277 26.49 6.11 -4.09
C THR A 277 25.14 6.81 -4.03
N ILE A 278 24.24 6.34 -3.16
CA ILE A 278 22.92 6.94 -2.98
C ILE A 278 23.02 8.31 -2.29
N ASP A 279 23.85 8.44 -1.24
CA ASP A 279 24.05 9.72 -0.56
C ASP A 279 24.60 10.80 -1.53
N LEU A 280 25.47 10.42 -2.48
CA LEU A 280 26.00 11.31 -3.52
C LEU A 280 24.96 11.66 -4.60
N SER A 281 24.09 10.72 -4.99
CA SER A 281 23.01 11.00 -5.96
C SER A 281 21.97 11.97 -5.39
N GLU A 282 21.84 12.02 -4.06
CA GLU A 282 20.98 12.97 -3.35
C GLU A 282 21.63 14.33 -3.16
N GLY A 283 22.91 14.37 -2.77
CA GLY A 283 23.65 15.62 -2.54
C GLY A 283 23.83 16.50 -3.77
N SER A 284 23.76 15.91 -4.97
CA SER A 284 23.83 16.65 -6.24
C SER A 284 22.52 17.35 -6.66
N LYS A 285 21.43 17.20 -5.88
CA LYS A 285 20.11 17.78 -6.18
C LYS A 285 19.75 19.00 -5.30
N ASN A 286 20.64 19.41 -4.40
CA ASN A 286 20.54 20.62 -3.58
C ASN A 286 21.59 21.65 -4.02
#